data_AF-A0A9E3VH82-F1
#
_entry.id   AF-A0A9E3VH82-F1
#
_cell.length_a   1.000
_cell.length_b   1.000
_cell.length_c   1.000
_cell.angle_alpha   90.00
_cell.angle_beta   90.00
_cell.angle_gamma   90.00
#
_symmetry.space_group_name_H-M   'P 1'
#
loop_
_entity.id
_entity.type
_entity.pdbx_description
1 polymer ?
#
loop_
_entity_poly.entity_id
_entity_poly.type
_entity_poly.pdbx_seq_one_letter_code
_entity_poly.pdbx_strand_id
1 'polypeptide(L)'
;MKSLRLLIALLLFSLLGCSDERRTAPNQIGENDCSTPTTRDAGGEQADSPYRSGMMALLGSRFQSFEELKSVIRIEYFTKGSTSGDSGKVNSMVLVSDCSNGHEVINILEAGISQGEISKARDGDLADRIKVLVKSPYAVGKRAELSKVYNLARRRTDLFGEGDPAFFDLAKAAEQNINTDDLAFITARDSSEKGYINTFNHMTAQAFITSCFSEKLADFVGDTHERYYHPELITGKISEKEIRDLDEGPVDNYVDVINNEWGQELGKALKKKYHITRETCWTPQLLANYLNDIQSYYSWAFRIGFKPFQPEDELVIRFSRKLNVVLHGNFNIK
;
A
#
# COMPACT_ATOMS: atom_id res chain seq x y z
N MET A 1 -34.29 35.96 9.21
CA MET A 1 -33.13 36.21 8.31
C MET A 1 -31.89 35.39 8.69
N LYS A 2 -31.99 34.06 8.70
CA LYS A 2 -30.85 33.13 8.89
C LYS A 2 -30.84 31.97 7.89
N SER A 3 -31.72 31.98 6.89
CA SER A 3 -31.84 30.92 5.87
C SER A 3 -31.27 31.32 4.49
N LEU A 4 -30.56 32.45 4.39
CA LEU A 4 -30.04 32.97 3.11
C LEU A 4 -28.49 33.00 3.04
N ARG A 5 -27.80 32.23 3.89
CA ARG A 5 -26.33 32.05 3.83
C ARG A 5 -25.89 30.62 3.53
N LEU A 6 -26.82 29.69 3.33
CA LEU A 6 -26.53 28.30 2.98
C LEU A 6 -26.65 28.01 1.46
N LEU A 7 -27.08 28.98 0.66
CA LEU A 7 -27.37 28.78 -0.77
C LEU A 7 -26.32 29.36 -1.75
N ILE A 8 -25.24 29.97 -1.25
CA ILE A 8 -24.20 30.61 -2.11
C ILE A 8 -22.89 29.79 -2.17
N ALA A 9 -22.73 28.76 -1.34
CA ALA A 9 -21.61 27.82 -1.47
C ALA A 9 -21.89 26.66 -2.46
N LEU A 10 -23.07 26.63 -3.08
CA LEU A 10 -23.53 25.57 -3.99
C LEU A 10 -23.63 26.00 -5.46
N LEU A 11 -23.10 27.17 -5.83
CA LEU A 11 -23.20 27.76 -7.17
C LEU A 11 -21.85 28.24 -7.76
N LEU A 12 -20.77 27.50 -7.47
CA LEU A 12 -19.47 27.63 -8.17
C LEU A 12 -18.97 26.29 -8.75
N PHE A 13 -19.87 25.30 -8.90
CA PHE A 13 -19.54 23.96 -9.40
C PHE A 13 -20.00 23.67 -10.84
N SER A 14 -20.31 24.69 -11.64
CA SER A 14 -20.80 24.48 -13.03
C SER A 14 -19.95 25.09 -14.15
N LEU A 15 -18.77 25.67 -13.89
CA LEU A 15 -17.95 26.29 -14.95
C LEU A 15 -16.43 26.11 -14.77
N LEU A 16 -15.97 24.89 -14.54
CA LEU A 16 -14.61 24.51 -14.94
C LEU A 16 -14.71 23.16 -15.64
N GLY A 17 -14.61 23.22 -16.96
CA GLY A 17 -14.74 22.08 -17.85
C GLY A 17 -13.75 20.98 -17.51
N CYS A 18 -14.19 19.75 -17.79
CA CYS A 18 -13.36 18.57 -17.87
C CYS A 18 -12.13 18.87 -18.74
N SER A 19 -10.98 19.03 -18.11
CA SER A 19 -9.73 18.57 -18.70
C SER A 19 -9.53 17.16 -18.16
N ASP A 20 -9.93 16.21 -19.01
CA ASP A 20 -9.56 14.82 -18.87
C ASP A 20 -8.05 14.76 -19.10
N GLU A 21 -7.25 15.04 -18.06
CA GLU A 21 -5.83 14.71 -18.08
C GLU A 21 -5.73 13.19 -18.10
N ARG A 22 -5.80 12.64 -19.31
CA ARG A 22 -5.12 11.40 -19.63
C ARG A 22 -3.68 11.60 -19.16
N ARG A 23 -3.32 10.93 -18.07
CA ARG A 23 -1.93 10.55 -17.81
C ARG A 23 -1.48 9.82 -19.08
N THR A 24 -0.89 10.56 -20.00
CA THR A 24 0.03 9.96 -20.95
C THR A 24 1.19 9.53 -20.09
N ALA A 25 1.23 8.23 -19.81
CA ALA A 25 2.47 7.60 -19.38
C ALA A 25 3.57 8.14 -20.30
N PRO A 26 4.73 8.58 -19.77
CA PRO A 26 5.85 8.90 -20.63
C PRO A 26 6.04 7.73 -21.60
N ASN A 27 5.96 8.05 -22.89
CA ASN A 27 6.10 7.10 -23.98
C ASN A 27 7.34 6.24 -23.74
N GLN A 28 7.12 4.92 -23.73
CA GLN A 28 8.14 3.88 -23.89
C GLN A 28 9.27 3.92 -22.85
N ILE A 29 8.96 3.59 -21.60
CA ILE A 29 9.83 2.63 -20.91
C ILE A 29 9.51 1.30 -21.59
N GLY A 30 10.48 0.75 -22.34
CA GLY A 30 10.27 -0.48 -23.08
C GLY A 30 9.71 -1.58 -22.18
N GLU A 31 8.87 -2.45 -22.75
CA GLU A 31 8.72 -3.82 -22.26
C GLU A 31 10.11 -4.47 -22.29
N ASN A 32 10.94 -4.13 -21.31
CA ASN A 32 12.14 -4.87 -21.01
C ASN A 32 11.68 -6.00 -20.11
N ASP A 33 11.31 -7.10 -20.75
CA ASP A 33 11.32 -8.41 -20.13
C ASP A 33 12.62 -8.50 -19.31
N CYS A 34 12.52 -8.50 -17.98
CA CYS A 34 13.68 -8.50 -17.10
C CYS A 34 14.54 -9.71 -17.47
N SER A 35 15.62 -9.46 -18.20
CA SER A 35 16.39 -10.55 -18.79
C SER A 35 16.99 -11.41 -17.68
N THR A 36 16.53 -12.66 -17.64
CA THR A 36 16.82 -13.70 -16.65
C THR A 36 18.31 -13.87 -16.33
N PRO A 37 18.71 -14.06 -15.06
CA PRO A 37 19.81 -14.95 -14.73
C PRO A 37 19.34 -16.40 -14.88
N THR A 38 20.22 -17.21 -15.45
CA THR A 38 20.02 -18.60 -15.90
C THR A 38 19.37 -19.49 -14.85
N THR A 39 18.32 -20.21 -15.25
CA THR A 39 17.69 -21.28 -14.49
C THR A 39 18.68 -22.38 -14.11
N ARG A 40 18.63 -22.84 -12.85
CA ARG A 40 19.03 -24.20 -12.47
C ARG A 40 17.76 -24.96 -12.09
N ASP A 41 17.50 -26.03 -12.83
CA ASP A 41 16.39 -26.95 -12.64
C ASP A 41 16.36 -27.56 -11.23
N ALA A 42 15.17 -27.62 -10.64
CA ALA A 42 14.81 -28.63 -9.66
C ALA A 42 13.34 -29.01 -9.90
N GLY A 43 13.14 -30.19 -10.48
CA GLY A 43 11.83 -30.76 -10.76
C GLY A 43 11.11 -31.23 -9.49
N GLY A 44 9.79 -31.06 -9.50
CA GLY A 44 8.85 -31.65 -8.55
C GLY A 44 7.44 -31.17 -8.88
N GLU A 45 6.56 -32.09 -9.27
CA GLU A 45 5.13 -31.83 -9.47
C GLU A 45 4.49 -31.39 -8.15
N GLN A 46 4.04 -30.13 -8.09
CA GLN A 46 3.22 -29.61 -7.01
C GLN A 46 2.10 -28.75 -7.62
N ALA A 47 0.88 -28.96 -7.13
CA ALA A 47 -0.38 -28.48 -7.67
C ALA A 47 -0.38 -26.99 -8.08
N ASP A 48 -1.11 -26.68 -9.16
CA ASP A 48 -1.29 -25.35 -9.78
C ASP A 48 -1.62 -24.25 -8.75
N SER A 49 -0.58 -23.66 -8.18
CA SER A 49 -0.64 -22.35 -7.54
C SER A 49 -0.55 -21.30 -8.66
N PRO A 50 -1.47 -20.32 -8.74
CA PRO A 50 -1.41 -19.27 -9.76
C PRO A 50 -0.17 -18.38 -9.62
N TYR A 51 0.58 -18.53 -8.51
CA TYR A 51 1.84 -17.85 -8.24
C TYR A 51 3.01 -18.67 -8.79
N ARG A 52 3.14 -18.71 -10.13
CA ARG A 52 4.38 -19.21 -10.75
C ARG A 52 5.52 -18.24 -10.43
N SER A 53 6.67 -18.83 -10.05
CA SER A 53 8.00 -18.24 -9.86
C SER A 53 8.11 -16.77 -10.27
N GLY A 54 8.11 -15.86 -9.30
CA GLY A 54 7.73 -14.48 -9.59
C GLY A 54 8.17 -13.46 -8.56
N MET A 55 7.37 -13.30 -7.52
CA MET A 55 7.11 -12.01 -6.91
C MET A 55 7.65 -11.95 -5.48
N MET A 56 8.87 -11.44 -5.26
CA MET A 56 9.45 -11.47 -3.90
C MET A 56 9.17 -10.18 -3.14
N ALA A 57 8.24 -10.28 -2.19
CA ALA A 57 8.19 -9.35 -1.07
C ALA A 57 9.56 -9.24 -0.38
N LEU A 58 9.90 -8.03 0.06
CA LEU A 58 11.15 -7.74 0.74
C LEU A 58 10.92 -7.72 2.26
N LEU A 59 11.89 -8.28 3.00
CA LEU A 59 11.87 -8.26 4.45
C LEU A 59 12.99 -7.34 4.96
N GLY A 60 12.62 -6.15 5.43
CA GLY A 60 13.55 -5.08 5.81
C GLY A 60 14.58 -5.50 6.85
N SER A 61 14.16 -6.35 7.81
CA SER A 61 15.03 -6.92 8.85
C SER A 61 16.22 -7.73 8.32
N ARG A 62 16.18 -8.17 7.05
CA ARG A 62 17.25 -8.95 6.41
C ARG A 62 18.39 -8.10 5.86
N PHE A 63 18.15 -6.82 5.60
CA PHE A 63 19.19 -5.92 5.10
C PHE A 63 20.02 -5.36 6.26
N GLN A 64 21.33 -5.47 6.13
CA GLN A 64 22.33 -4.93 7.06
C GLN A 64 22.74 -3.50 6.72
N SER A 65 22.41 -3.01 5.51
CA SER A 65 22.73 -1.65 5.08
C SER A 65 21.87 -1.19 3.91
N PHE A 66 21.85 0.13 3.69
CA PHE A 66 21.22 0.71 2.50
C PHE A 66 21.94 0.31 1.20
N GLU A 67 23.26 0.10 1.23
CA GLU A 67 24.01 -0.41 0.07
C GLU A 67 23.58 -1.83 -0.32
N GLU A 68 23.32 -2.69 0.67
CA GLU A 68 22.79 -4.03 0.43
C GLU A 68 21.41 -3.97 -0.22
N LEU A 69 20.53 -3.09 0.27
CA LEU A 69 19.21 -2.90 -0.35
C LEU A 69 19.34 -2.43 -1.81
N LYS A 70 20.20 -1.46 -2.11
CA LYS A 70 20.46 -0.98 -3.48
C LYS A 70 21.06 -2.04 -4.41
N SER A 71 21.59 -3.13 -3.87
CA SER A 71 22.02 -4.28 -4.68
C SER A 71 20.87 -5.17 -5.14
N VAL A 72 19.71 -5.06 -4.48
CA VAL A 72 18.48 -5.81 -4.78
C VAL A 72 17.50 -4.97 -5.58
N ILE A 73 17.34 -3.68 -5.23
CA ILE A 73 16.39 -2.78 -5.88
C ILE A 73 17.10 -1.64 -6.61
N ARG A 74 16.45 -1.11 -7.65
CA ARG A 74 16.91 0.07 -8.38
C ARG A 74 16.25 1.31 -7.80
N ILE A 75 17.07 2.32 -7.50
CA ILE A 75 16.63 3.63 -6.99
C ILE A 75 17.25 4.71 -7.87
N GLU A 76 16.42 5.48 -8.56
CA GLU A 76 16.85 6.53 -9.48
C GLU A 76 16.20 7.86 -9.11
N TYR A 77 17.02 8.86 -8.82
CA TYR A 77 16.56 10.20 -8.49
C TYR A 77 16.56 11.10 -9.72
N PHE A 78 15.46 11.82 -9.92
CA PHE A 78 15.33 12.79 -10.99
C PHE A 78 14.99 14.15 -10.42
N THR A 79 15.64 15.17 -10.98
CA THR A 79 15.36 16.57 -10.68
C THR A 79 14.83 17.23 -11.94
N LYS A 80 13.55 17.63 -11.95
CA LYS A 80 13.05 18.53 -13.00
C LYS A 80 13.65 19.92 -12.77
N GLY A 81 14.63 20.27 -13.60
CA GLY A 81 15.40 21.50 -13.52
C GLY A 81 14.58 22.76 -13.82
N SER A 82 14.88 23.79 -13.05
CA SER A 82 14.39 25.16 -13.17
C SER A 82 14.61 25.72 -14.58
N THR A 83 13.53 26.09 -15.26
CA THR A 83 13.63 27.14 -16.27
C THR A 83 13.97 28.44 -15.55
N SER A 84 15.13 28.98 -15.90
CA SER A 84 15.67 30.27 -15.47
C SER A 84 14.58 31.34 -15.35
N GLY A 85 14.38 31.85 -14.13
CA GLY A 85 13.65 33.09 -13.88
C GLY A 85 12.61 33.04 -12.79
N ASP A 86 12.20 31.85 -12.31
CA ASP A 86 11.16 31.77 -11.29
C ASP A 86 11.58 31.01 -10.03
N SER A 87 11.08 31.49 -8.91
CA SER A 87 11.44 31.09 -7.55
C SER A 87 11.20 29.60 -7.24
N GLY A 88 12.14 28.76 -7.64
CA GLY A 88 12.79 27.76 -6.78
C GLY A 88 11.95 26.63 -6.20
N LYS A 89 11.06 25.98 -6.96
CA LYS A 89 10.59 24.62 -6.62
C LYS A 89 11.21 23.59 -7.56
N VAL A 90 12.20 22.90 -7.02
CA VAL A 90 12.81 21.73 -7.65
C VAL A 90 11.82 20.58 -7.52
N ASN A 91 11.14 20.21 -8.62
CA ASN A 91 10.29 19.03 -8.63
C ASN A 91 11.18 17.80 -8.66
N SER A 92 11.45 17.25 -7.48
CA SER A 92 12.21 16.01 -7.31
C SER A 92 11.26 14.83 -7.39
N MET A 93 11.73 13.73 -7.96
CA MET A 93 11.03 12.45 -7.99
C MET A 93 12.05 11.32 -7.85
N VAL A 94 11.63 10.21 -7.25
CA VAL A 94 12.42 8.99 -7.19
C VAL A 94 11.65 7.87 -7.85
N LEU A 95 12.33 7.14 -8.74
CA LEU A 95 11.85 5.87 -9.27
C LEU A 95 12.47 4.77 -8.42
N VAL A 96 11.62 3.90 -7.89
CA VAL A 96 12.03 2.73 -7.11
C VAL A 96 11.45 1.52 -7.84
N SER A 97 12.29 0.55 -8.16
CA SER A 97 11.82 -0.67 -8.82
C SER A 97 12.54 -1.91 -8.32
N ASP A 98 11.78 -2.98 -8.20
CA ASP A 98 12.25 -4.31 -7.87
C ASP A 98 11.92 -5.24 -9.03
N CYS A 99 12.89 -6.06 -9.43
CA CYS A 99 12.63 -7.10 -10.42
C CYS A 99 12.96 -8.47 -9.85
N SER A 100 11.95 -9.32 -9.82
CA SER A 100 12.05 -10.67 -9.31
C SER A 100 11.40 -11.63 -10.32
N ASN A 101 12.14 -12.67 -10.70
CA ASN A 101 11.72 -13.74 -11.63
C ASN A 101 10.92 -13.24 -12.87
N GLY A 102 11.48 -12.28 -13.61
CA GLY A 102 10.87 -11.77 -14.84
C GLY A 102 9.72 -10.78 -14.64
N HIS A 103 9.35 -10.46 -13.39
CA HIS A 103 8.31 -9.49 -13.08
C HIS A 103 8.93 -8.28 -12.39
N GLU A 104 8.62 -7.09 -12.91
CA GLU A 104 9.08 -5.83 -12.36
C GLU A 104 7.91 -5.07 -11.74
N VAL A 105 8.12 -4.54 -10.54
CA VAL A 105 7.26 -3.51 -9.95
C VAL A 105 8.01 -2.19 -9.95
N ILE A 106 7.30 -1.10 -10.24
CA ILE A 106 7.88 0.24 -10.33
C ILE A 106 6.96 1.22 -9.59
N ASN A 107 7.52 1.92 -8.61
CA ASN A 107 6.90 3.08 -7.98
C ASN A 107 7.61 4.36 -8.43
N ILE A 108 6.85 5.43 -8.64
CA ILE A 108 7.38 6.76 -8.89
C ILE A 108 6.85 7.69 -7.79
N LEU A 109 7.69 7.96 -6.80
CA LEU A 109 7.34 8.83 -5.70
C LEU A 109 7.73 10.27 -6.03
N GLU A 110 6.72 11.13 -6.16
CA GLU A 110 6.87 12.57 -6.43
C GLU A 110 6.42 13.43 -5.24
N ALA A 111 6.86 14.70 -5.22
CA ALA A 111 6.35 15.68 -4.28
C ALA A 111 4.83 15.84 -4.41
N GLY A 112 4.11 15.77 -3.29
CA GLY A 112 2.66 15.81 -3.28
C GLY A 112 2.08 16.05 -1.90
N ILE A 113 0.78 15.84 -1.74
CA ILE A 113 0.10 15.93 -0.45
C ILE A 113 0.49 14.75 0.46
N SER A 114 0.65 14.99 1.76
CA SER A 114 0.90 13.91 2.73
C SER A 114 -0.36 13.51 3.51
N GLN A 115 -0.33 12.33 4.16
CA GLN A 115 -1.43 11.87 5.02
C GLN A 115 -1.76 12.88 6.12
N GLY A 116 -0.74 13.54 6.67
CA GLY A 116 -0.90 14.60 7.66
C GLY A 116 -1.64 15.83 7.12
N GLU A 117 -1.37 16.25 5.88
CA GLU A 117 -2.10 17.36 5.25
C GLU A 117 -3.58 17.00 5.00
N ILE A 118 -3.87 15.76 4.60
CA ILE A 118 -5.26 15.28 4.44
C ILE A 118 -5.98 15.24 5.80
N SER A 119 -5.32 14.72 6.83
CA SER A 119 -5.88 14.63 8.18
C SER A 119 -6.17 16.03 8.75
N LYS A 120 -5.25 16.97 8.57
CA LYS A 120 -5.45 18.38 8.94
C LYS A 120 -6.61 19.01 8.18
N ALA A 121 -6.79 18.75 6.89
CA ALA A 121 -7.92 19.31 6.15
C ALA A 121 -9.29 18.75 6.61
N ARG A 122 -9.33 17.50 7.08
CA ARG A 122 -10.54 16.91 7.67
C ARG A 122 -10.92 17.62 8.97
N ASP A 123 -9.96 17.78 9.86
CA ASP A 123 -10.19 18.23 11.24
C ASP A 123 -10.00 19.76 11.42
N GLY A 124 -9.42 20.43 10.42
CA GLY A 124 -9.01 21.82 10.42
C GLY A 124 -9.95 22.76 9.67
N ASP A 125 -9.42 23.91 9.29
CA ASP A 125 -10.19 25.06 8.83
C ASP A 125 -10.41 25.10 7.30
N LEU A 126 -11.09 26.15 6.84
CA LEU A 126 -11.39 26.33 5.42
C LEU A 126 -10.10 26.48 4.57
N ALA A 127 -9.02 27.03 5.13
CA ALA A 127 -7.76 27.21 4.41
C ALA A 127 -7.07 25.86 4.18
N ASP A 128 -7.06 24.98 5.19
CA ASP A 128 -6.54 23.62 5.03
C ASP A 128 -7.30 22.83 3.96
N ARG A 129 -8.63 22.98 3.93
CA ARG A 129 -9.49 22.33 2.91
C ARG A 129 -9.23 22.87 1.50
N ILE A 130 -9.11 24.18 1.34
CA ILE A 130 -8.77 24.81 0.05
C ILE A 130 -7.38 24.36 -0.41
N LYS A 131 -6.41 24.28 0.51
CA LYS A 131 -5.05 23.80 0.21
C LYS A 131 -5.05 22.39 -0.35
N VAL A 132 -5.84 21.48 0.25
CA VAL A 132 -5.97 20.09 -0.25
C VAL A 132 -6.71 20.05 -1.58
N LEU A 133 -7.77 20.86 -1.75
CA LEU A 133 -8.49 20.96 -3.02
C LEU A 133 -7.57 21.38 -4.18
N VAL A 134 -6.72 22.37 -3.95
CA VAL A 134 -5.77 22.88 -4.95
C VAL A 134 -4.64 21.88 -5.21
N LYS A 135 -4.06 21.30 -4.15
CA LYS A 135 -2.89 20.40 -4.28
C LYS A 135 -3.24 18.99 -4.75
N SER A 136 -4.44 18.50 -4.44
CA SER A 136 -4.85 17.14 -4.79
C SER A 136 -6.36 17.06 -5.06
N PRO A 137 -6.80 17.50 -6.26
CA PRO A 137 -8.18 17.30 -6.70
C PRO A 137 -8.61 15.83 -6.66
N TYR A 138 -7.65 14.92 -6.91
CA TYR A 138 -7.88 13.48 -6.80
C TYR A 138 -8.33 13.05 -5.39
N ALA A 139 -7.63 13.50 -4.34
CA ALA A 139 -8.00 13.20 -2.95
C ALA A 139 -9.42 13.68 -2.63
N VAL A 140 -9.79 14.88 -3.09
CA VAL A 140 -11.14 15.43 -2.88
C VAL A 140 -12.21 14.63 -3.63
N GLY A 141 -11.93 14.23 -4.88
CA GLY A 141 -12.80 13.39 -5.69
C GLY A 141 -12.98 11.98 -5.10
N LYS A 142 -11.96 11.46 -4.42
CA LYS A 142 -11.93 10.12 -3.81
C LYS A 142 -12.18 10.09 -2.31
N ARG A 143 -12.58 11.21 -1.70
CA ARG A 143 -12.77 11.34 -0.24
C ARG A 143 -13.62 10.24 0.41
N ALA A 144 -14.65 9.76 -0.28
CA ALA A 144 -15.52 8.70 0.24
C ALA A 144 -14.79 7.34 0.29
N GLU A 145 -14.05 7.00 -0.77
CA GLU A 145 -13.24 5.78 -0.82
C GLU A 145 -12.06 5.87 0.17
N LEU A 146 -11.41 7.04 0.29
CA LEU A 146 -10.35 7.28 1.28
C LEU A 146 -10.86 7.12 2.72
N SER A 147 -12.07 7.58 3.03
CA SER A 147 -12.70 7.37 4.34
C SER A 147 -12.95 5.88 4.62
N LYS A 148 -13.35 5.11 3.60
CA LYS A 148 -13.51 3.66 3.72
C LYS A 148 -12.16 2.98 4.01
N VAL A 149 -11.11 3.32 3.26
CA VAL A 149 -9.75 2.81 3.51
C VAL A 149 -9.29 3.18 4.92
N TYR A 150 -9.49 4.43 5.35
CA TYR A 150 -9.18 4.88 6.72
C TYR A 150 -9.84 4.02 7.80
N ASN A 151 -11.12 3.65 7.59
CA ASN A 151 -11.85 2.82 8.55
C ASN A 151 -11.34 1.38 8.57
N LEU A 152 -10.90 0.81 7.45
CA LEU A 152 -10.29 -0.53 7.41
C LEU A 152 -8.88 -0.56 8.02
N ALA A 153 -8.12 0.52 7.83
CA ALA A 153 -6.75 0.63 8.32
C ALA A 153 -6.64 0.91 9.83
N ARG A 154 -7.74 1.26 10.52
CA ARG A 154 -7.72 1.62 11.94
C ARG A 154 -8.76 0.86 12.74
N ARG A 155 -8.43 0.61 14.01
CA ARG A 155 -9.43 0.20 15.01
C ARG A 155 -10.31 1.42 15.30
N ARG A 156 -11.61 1.25 15.12
CA ARG A 156 -12.68 2.23 15.24
C ARG A 156 -13.72 1.66 16.20
N THR A 157 -13.33 1.51 17.46
CA THR A 157 -14.20 0.98 18.51
C THR A 157 -15.46 1.83 18.71
N ASP A 158 -15.39 3.11 18.35
CA ASP A 158 -16.51 4.04 18.29
C ASP A 158 -17.56 3.69 17.22
N LEU A 159 -17.17 2.97 16.16
CA LEU A 159 -18.06 2.59 15.05
C LEU A 159 -18.39 1.09 15.02
N PHE A 160 -17.46 0.23 15.43
CA PHE A 160 -17.56 -1.23 15.28
C PHE A 160 -17.47 -1.98 16.62
N GLY A 161 -17.36 -1.27 17.74
CA GLY A 161 -17.34 -1.85 19.08
C GLY A 161 -15.97 -2.39 19.51
N GLU A 162 -15.94 -3.00 20.69
CA GLU A 162 -14.72 -3.52 21.30
C GLU A 162 -14.10 -4.67 20.50
N GLY A 163 -12.78 -4.62 20.31
CA GLY A 163 -12.02 -5.58 19.51
C GLY A 163 -12.29 -5.49 18.00
N ASP A 164 -12.63 -4.29 17.51
CA ASP A 164 -12.66 -3.99 16.08
C ASP A 164 -11.29 -4.21 15.43
N PRO A 165 -11.18 -5.08 14.40
CA PRO A 165 -9.91 -5.40 13.77
C PRO A 165 -9.52 -4.39 12.67
N ALA A 166 -8.23 -4.16 12.48
CA ALA A 166 -7.62 -3.38 11.41
C ALA A 166 -6.72 -4.23 10.51
N PHE A 167 -6.19 -3.68 9.42
CA PHE A 167 -5.18 -4.36 8.59
C PHE A 167 -3.97 -4.86 9.41
N PHE A 168 -3.52 -4.07 10.37
CA PHE A 168 -2.44 -4.47 11.28
C PHE A 168 -2.77 -5.74 12.08
N ASP A 169 -4.03 -5.95 12.47
CA ASP A 169 -4.45 -7.16 13.19
C ASP A 169 -4.39 -8.40 12.29
N LEU A 170 -4.69 -8.25 11.00
CA LEU A 170 -4.52 -9.32 10.01
C LEU A 170 -3.05 -9.67 9.79
N ALA A 171 -2.19 -8.66 9.68
CA ALA A 171 -0.74 -8.84 9.52
C ALA A 171 -0.14 -9.55 10.75
N LYS A 172 -0.51 -9.10 11.95
CA LYS A 172 -0.11 -9.72 13.20
C LYS A 172 -0.56 -11.17 13.28
N ALA A 173 -1.80 -11.46 12.91
CA ALA A 173 -2.29 -12.84 12.90
C ALA A 173 -1.56 -13.70 11.85
N ALA A 174 -1.19 -13.12 10.70
CA ALA A 174 -0.39 -13.83 9.70
C ALA A 174 1.01 -14.19 10.23
N GLU A 175 1.69 -13.25 10.91
CA GLU A 175 2.96 -13.53 11.60
C GLU A 175 2.81 -14.60 12.67
N GLN A 176 1.78 -14.51 13.53
CA GLN A 176 1.49 -15.51 14.56
C GLN A 176 1.14 -16.89 14.00
N ASN A 177 0.67 -16.92 12.75
CA ASN A 177 0.37 -18.15 12.05
C ASN A 177 1.61 -18.80 11.42
N ILE A 178 2.79 -18.15 11.42
CA ILE A 178 4.03 -18.81 10.99
C ILE A 178 4.23 -20.07 11.84
N ASN A 179 4.51 -21.21 11.20
CA ASN A 179 4.68 -22.50 11.86
C ASN A 179 6.03 -23.17 11.58
N THR A 180 6.97 -22.41 11.01
CA THR A 180 8.36 -22.80 10.75
C THR A 180 9.29 -21.75 11.34
N ASP A 181 9.26 -21.61 12.67
CA ASP A 181 10.02 -20.57 13.39
C ASP A 181 11.52 -20.66 13.11
N ASP A 182 12.03 -21.87 12.91
CA ASP A 182 13.42 -22.18 12.56
C ASP A 182 13.85 -21.60 11.20
N LEU A 183 12.89 -21.36 10.29
CA LEU A 183 13.12 -20.74 8.99
C LEU A 183 12.79 -19.25 9.00
N ALA A 184 11.85 -18.82 9.83
CA ALA A 184 11.33 -17.45 9.82
C ALA A 184 12.17 -16.50 10.68
N PHE A 185 12.41 -16.82 11.95
CA PHE A 185 12.95 -15.87 12.92
C PHE A 185 14.46 -16.06 13.12
N ILE A 186 15.20 -16.10 12.01
CA ILE A 186 16.66 -16.34 11.98
C ILE A 186 17.43 -15.18 12.65
N THR A 187 16.87 -13.95 12.63
CA THR A 187 17.45 -12.77 13.29
C THR A 187 16.43 -12.13 14.24
N ALA A 188 16.92 -11.50 15.31
CA ALA A 188 16.06 -10.83 16.29
C ALA A 188 15.18 -9.72 15.66
N ARG A 189 15.64 -9.09 14.56
CA ARG A 189 14.87 -8.07 13.84
C ARG A 189 13.65 -8.64 13.12
N ASP A 190 13.61 -9.94 12.81
CA ASP A 190 12.46 -10.54 12.12
C ASP A 190 11.20 -10.56 12.98
N SER A 191 11.37 -10.60 14.31
CA SER A 191 10.29 -10.54 15.30
C SER A 191 10.01 -9.12 15.81
N SER A 192 10.67 -8.09 15.26
CA SER A 192 10.42 -6.69 15.62
C SER A 192 9.24 -6.12 14.84
N GLU A 193 8.78 -4.92 15.21
CA GLU A 193 7.74 -4.22 14.45
C GLU A 193 8.16 -3.94 12.99
N LYS A 194 9.47 -3.95 12.68
CA LYS A 194 10.04 -3.75 11.34
C LYS A 194 10.38 -5.08 10.62
N GLY A 195 10.07 -6.21 11.26
CA GLY A 195 10.21 -7.54 10.71
C GLY A 195 8.99 -7.96 9.87
N TYR A 196 8.54 -9.20 10.05
CA TYR A 196 7.43 -9.76 9.25
C TYR A 196 6.15 -8.94 9.34
N ILE A 197 5.83 -8.43 10.53
CA ILE A 197 4.58 -7.70 10.75
C ILE A 197 4.48 -6.42 9.89
N ASN A 198 5.58 -5.68 9.65
CA ASN A 198 5.57 -4.50 8.78
C ASN A 198 5.28 -4.90 7.33
N THR A 199 6.11 -5.80 6.79
CA THR A 199 5.96 -6.33 5.43
C THR A 199 4.55 -6.88 5.19
N PHE A 200 4.03 -7.69 6.11
CA PHE A 200 2.70 -8.27 6.00
C PHE A 200 1.62 -7.19 6.04
N ASN A 201 1.76 -6.16 6.86
CA ASN A 201 0.81 -5.06 6.94
C ASN A 201 0.73 -4.27 5.64
N HIS A 202 1.87 -3.84 5.09
CA HIS A 202 1.94 -3.12 3.81
C HIS A 202 1.33 -3.95 2.68
N MET A 203 1.78 -5.18 2.52
CA MET A 203 1.30 -6.07 1.46
C MET A 203 -0.18 -6.40 1.59
N THR A 204 -0.65 -6.78 2.79
CA THR A 204 -2.05 -7.14 3.02
C THR A 204 -2.95 -5.93 2.81
N ALA A 205 -2.59 -4.76 3.34
CA ALA A 205 -3.37 -3.54 3.17
C ALA A 205 -3.50 -3.17 1.69
N GLN A 206 -2.39 -3.16 0.93
CA GLN A 206 -2.41 -2.82 -0.49
C GLN A 206 -3.15 -3.86 -1.34
N ALA A 207 -3.09 -5.14 -0.97
CA ALA A 207 -3.89 -6.17 -1.62
C ALA A 207 -5.39 -5.89 -1.45
N PHE A 208 -5.85 -5.55 -0.24
CA PHE A 208 -7.25 -5.18 -0.01
C PHE A 208 -7.66 -3.90 -0.72
N ILE A 209 -6.83 -2.84 -0.67
CA ILE A 209 -7.16 -1.56 -1.29
C ILE A 209 -7.28 -1.73 -2.81
N THR A 210 -6.37 -2.48 -3.41
CA THR A 210 -6.36 -2.75 -4.86
C THR A 210 -7.53 -3.61 -5.29
N SER A 211 -7.81 -4.69 -4.56
CA SER A 211 -8.88 -5.62 -4.94
C SER A 211 -10.27 -5.01 -4.74
N CYS A 212 -10.51 -4.34 -3.62
CA CYS A 212 -11.83 -3.77 -3.27
C CYS A 212 -12.12 -2.43 -3.94
N PHE A 213 -11.09 -1.62 -4.25
CA PHE A 213 -11.27 -0.29 -4.82
C PHE A 213 -10.61 -0.21 -6.21
N SER A 214 -9.33 0.13 -6.26
CA SER A 214 -8.55 0.26 -7.50
C SER A 214 -7.08 0.42 -7.16
N GLU A 215 -6.20 -0.08 -8.04
CA GLU A 215 -4.76 0.17 -8.03
C GLU A 215 -4.43 1.67 -7.86
N LYS A 216 -5.03 2.56 -8.66
CA LYS A 216 -4.79 4.02 -8.55
C LYS A 216 -5.07 4.59 -7.16
N LEU A 217 -6.00 4.00 -6.41
CA LEU A 217 -6.27 4.42 -5.03
C LEU A 217 -5.22 3.84 -4.06
N ALA A 218 -4.80 2.61 -4.31
CA ALA A 218 -3.76 1.90 -3.56
C ALA A 218 -2.42 2.64 -3.66
N ASP A 219 -1.97 2.92 -4.88
CA ASP A 219 -0.85 3.79 -5.25
C ASP A 219 -0.91 5.14 -4.51
N PHE A 220 -2.03 5.85 -4.63
CA PHE A 220 -2.20 7.14 -3.95
C PHE A 220 -2.10 7.04 -2.42
N VAL A 221 -2.67 6.00 -1.81
CA VAL A 221 -2.64 5.80 -0.36
C VAL A 221 -1.22 5.44 0.10
N GLY A 222 -0.53 4.55 -0.61
CA GLY A 222 0.86 4.17 -0.36
C GLY A 222 1.77 5.40 -0.40
N ASP A 223 1.82 6.09 -1.53
CA ASP A 223 2.65 7.29 -1.67
C ASP A 223 2.39 8.36 -0.59
N THR A 224 1.11 8.57 -0.26
CA THR A 224 0.71 9.59 0.71
C THR A 224 1.13 9.22 2.13
N HIS A 225 1.20 7.91 2.42
CA HIS A 225 1.74 7.35 3.65
C HIS A 225 3.26 7.56 3.71
N GLU A 226 4.00 7.13 2.68
CA GLU A 226 5.46 7.23 2.65
C GLU A 226 5.94 8.71 2.69
N ARG A 227 5.27 9.60 1.96
CA ARG A 227 5.54 11.06 1.98
C ARG A 227 5.39 11.71 3.35
N TYR A 228 4.54 11.15 4.22
CA TYR A 228 4.29 11.75 5.53
C TYR A 228 5.47 11.55 6.48
N TYR A 229 6.15 10.41 6.39
CA TYR A 229 7.22 10.05 7.30
C TYR A 229 8.60 10.47 6.76
N HIS A 230 8.83 10.38 5.44
CA HIS A 230 10.19 10.56 4.88
C HIS A 230 10.23 11.31 3.54
N PRO A 231 9.95 12.62 3.53
CA PRO A 231 10.04 13.44 2.32
C PRO A 231 11.44 13.47 1.69
N GLU A 232 12.48 13.17 2.45
CA GLU A 232 13.88 13.10 2.01
C GLU A 232 14.11 12.03 0.93
N LEU A 233 13.32 10.95 0.96
CA LEU A 233 13.36 9.84 -0.02
C LEU A 233 13.11 10.32 -1.45
N ILE A 234 12.38 11.41 -1.64
CA ILE A 234 12.08 11.96 -2.98
C ILE A 234 13.30 12.72 -3.52
N THR A 235 14.11 13.28 -2.63
CA THR A 235 15.24 14.15 -2.99
C THR A 235 16.58 13.41 -3.03
N GLY A 236 16.66 12.25 -2.39
CA GLY A 236 17.91 11.51 -2.19
C GLY A 236 18.88 12.18 -1.23
N LYS A 237 18.50 13.29 -0.59
CA LYS A 237 19.32 14.01 0.39
C LYS A 237 19.14 13.43 1.79
N ILE A 238 19.59 12.18 1.95
CA ILE A 238 19.45 11.41 3.18
C ILE A 238 20.71 11.60 4.03
N SER A 239 20.54 11.92 5.31
CA SER A 239 21.68 12.12 6.21
C SER A 239 22.34 10.79 6.56
N GLU A 240 23.63 10.84 6.90
CA GLU A 240 24.40 9.71 7.41
C GLU A 240 23.77 9.03 8.63
N LYS A 241 23.06 9.80 9.46
CA LYS A 241 22.33 9.25 10.61
C LYS A 241 21.15 8.40 10.15
N GLU A 242 20.37 8.91 9.20
CA GLU A 242 19.20 8.20 8.65
C GLU A 242 19.65 6.97 7.85
N ILE A 243 20.72 7.05 7.06
CA ILE A 243 21.27 5.89 6.31
C ILE A 243 21.67 4.74 7.25
N ARG A 244 22.16 5.04 8.45
CA ARG A 244 22.52 4.04 9.46
C ARG A 244 21.33 3.54 10.29
N ASP A 245 20.19 4.21 10.20
CA ASP A 245 18.97 3.77 10.85
C ASP A 245 18.30 2.71 9.96
N LEU A 246 18.41 1.44 10.35
CA LEU A 246 17.84 0.35 9.55
C LEU A 246 16.34 0.15 9.81
N ASP A 247 15.80 0.75 10.86
CA ASP A 247 14.43 0.53 11.32
C ASP A 247 13.51 1.69 10.93
N GLU A 248 14.02 2.92 10.84
CA GLU A 248 13.24 4.10 10.42
C GLU A 248 13.91 4.88 9.26
N GLY A 249 15.04 4.39 8.74
CA GLY A 249 15.78 5.04 7.66
C GLY A 249 15.37 4.57 6.26
N PRO A 250 16.20 4.80 5.23
CA PRO A 250 15.84 4.49 3.84
C PRO A 250 15.62 3.01 3.58
N VAL A 251 16.20 2.12 4.39
CA VAL A 251 16.01 0.66 4.21
C VAL A 251 14.55 0.28 4.41
N ASP A 252 13.98 0.62 5.57
CA ASP A 252 12.58 0.34 5.91
C ASP A 252 11.64 0.95 4.87
N ASN A 253 11.84 2.23 4.57
CA ASN A 253 10.93 2.96 3.70
C ASN A 253 10.93 2.49 2.23
N TYR A 254 12.10 2.23 1.64
CA TYR A 254 12.13 1.72 0.27
C TYR A 254 11.64 0.27 0.19
N VAL A 255 11.82 -0.52 1.25
CA VAL A 255 11.19 -1.84 1.37
C VAL A 255 9.66 -1.70 1.42
N ASP A 256 9.13 -0.74 2.18
CA ASP A 256 7.68 -0.49 2.25
C ASP A 256 7.10 0.00 0.92
N VAL A 257 7.82 0.88 0.19
CA VAL A 257 7.45 1.27 -1.18
C VAL A 257 7.34 0.05 -2.10
N ILE A 258 8.33 -0.84 -2.12
CA ILE A 258 8.32 -2.03 -2.97
C ILE A 258 7.24 -3.03 -2.53
N ASN A 259 7.10 -3.27 -1.23
CA ASN A 259 6.07 -4.15 -0.69
C ASN A 259 4.67 -3.62 -0.94
N ASN A 260 4.50 -2.29 -0.98
CA ASN A 260 3.24 -1.70 -1.38
C ASN A 260 2.89 -2.12 -2.82
N GLU A 261 3.82 -1.98 -3.77
CA GLU A 261 3.59 -2.39 -5.17
C GLU A 261 3.35 -3.90 -5.33
N TRP A 262 4.13 -4.75 -4.67
CA TRP A 262 3.87 -6.19 -4.68
C TRP A 262 2.51 -6.55 -4.07
N GLY A 263 2.10 -5.83 -3.02
CA GLY A 263 0.76 -5.94 -2.46
C GLY A 263 -0.34 -5.56 -3.45
N GLN A 264 -0.11 -4.53 -4.28
CA GLN A 264 -1.03 -4.15 -5.35
C GLN A 264 -1.16 -5.25 -6.41
N GLU A 265 -0.05 -5.81 -6.90
CA GLU A 265 -0.06 -6.92 -7.86
C GLU A 265 -0.79 -8.16 -7.30
N LEU A 266 -0.52 -8.50 -6.04
CA LEU A 266 -1.23 -9.57 -5.34
C LEU A 266 -2.74 -9.27 -5.26
N GLY A 267 -3.12 -8.03 -4.96
CA GLY A 267 -4.50 -7.56 -4.96
C GLY A 267 -5.19 -7.69 -6.32
N LYS A 268 -4.50 -7.36 -7.42
CA LYS A 268 -5.02 -7.55 -8.79
C LYS A 268 -5.29 -9.03 -9.09
N ALA A 269 -4.33 -9.90 -8.76
CA ALA A 269 -4.46 -11.34 -8.96
C ALA A 269 -5.62 -11.93 -8.15
N LEU A 270 -5.74 -11.57 -6.86
CA LEU A 270 -6.80 -12.04 -5.98
C LEU A 270 -8.17 -11.50 -6.41
N LYS A 271 -8.25 -10.23 -6.84
CA LYS A 271 -9.48 -9.65 -7.41
C LYS A 271 -10.00 -10.49 -8.57
N LYS A 272 -9.11 -10.89 -9.48
CA LYS A 272 -9.44 -11.74 -10.62
C LYS A 272 -9.88 -13.14 -10.16
N LYS A 273 -9.11 -13.77 -9.27
CA LYS A 273 -9.37 -15.14 -8.76
C LYS A 273 -10.74 -15.26 -8.09
N TYR A 274 -11.10 -14.28 -7.26
CA TYR A 274 -12.33 -14.29 -6.47
C TYR A 274 -13.48 -13.48 -7.08
N HIS A 275 -13.30 -12.94 -8.29
CA HIS A 275 -14.27 -12.07 -8.95
C HIS A 275 -14.75 -10.92 -8.05
N ILE A 276 -13.81 -10.25 -7.37
CA ILE A 276 -14.13 -9.18 -6.42
C ILE A 276 -14.61 -7.94 -7.19
N THR A 277 -15.82 -7.49 -6.84
CA THR A 277 -16.46 -6.28 -7.36
C THR A 277 -16.88 -5.37 -6.20
N ARG A 278 -17.51 -4.24 -6.51
CA ARG A 278 -18.02 -3.31 -5.49
C ARG A 278 -19.21 -3.90 -4.71
N GLU A 279 -19.86 -4.90 -5.28
CA GLU A 279 -21.03 -5.59 -4.75
C GLU A 279 -20.68 -6.86 -3.98
N THR A 280 -19.40 -7.23 -3.91
CA THR A 280 -18.95 -8.43 -3.20
C THR A 280 -19.40 -8.41 -1.74
N CYS A 281 -20.07 -9.47 -1.33
CA CYS A 281 -20.37 -9.76 0.06
C CYS A 281 -19.26 -10.64 0.65
N TRP A 282 -18.52 -10.10 1.61
CA TRP A 282 -17.42 -10.77 2.29
C TRP A 282 -17.96 -11.73 3.34
N THR A 283 -18.03 -13.02 3.02
CA THR A 283 -18.29 -14.06 4.01
C THR A 283 -17.00 -14.42 4.75
N PRO A 284 -17.07 -15.00 5.97
CA PRO A 284 -15.88 -15.50 6.64
C PRO A 284 -15.10 -16.51 5.80
N GLN A 285 -15.80 -17.36 5.02
CA GLN A 285 -15.16 -18.30 4.10
C GLN A 285 -14.38 -17.59 2.99
N LEU A 286 -14.97 -16.58 2.34
CA LEU A 286 -14.28 -15.83 1.29
C LEU A 286 -13.05 -15.11 1.86
N LEU A 287 -13.18 -14.50 3.04
CA LEU A 287 -12.07 -13.81 3.68
C LEU A 287 -10.95 -14.78 4.09
N ALA A 288 -11.27 -15.92 4.69
CA ALA A 288 -10.27 -16.93 5.04
C ALA A 288 -9.51 -17.43 3.79
N ASN A 289 -10.23 -17.73 2.70
CA ASN A 289 -9.60 -18.14 1.44
C ASN A 289 -8.69 -17.06 0.87
N TYR A 290 -9.14 -15.80 0.89
CA TYR A 290 -8.36 -14.65 0.44
C TYR A 290 -7.08 -14.47 1.26
N LEU A 291 -7.16 -14.55 2.59
CA LEU A 291 -6.01 -14.44 3.49
C LEU A 291 -5.04 -15.63 3.35
N ASN A 292 -5.56 -16.84 3.12
CA ASN A 292 -4.73 -18.03 2.93
C ASN A 292 -3.96 -18.00 1.59
N ASP A 293 -4.51 -17.36 0.56
CA ASP A 293 -3.73 -17.11 -0.67
C ASP A 293 -2.64 -16.07 -0.46
N ILE A 294 -2.89 -15.04 0.39
CA ILE A 294 -1.85 -14.11 0.80
C ILE A 294 -0.75 -14.84 1.60
N GLN A 295 -1.11 -15.70 2.56
CA GLN A 295 -0.13 -16.54 3.26
C GLN A 295 0.60 -17.50 2.33
N SER A 296 -0.07 -18.04 1.30
CA SER A 296 0.56 -18.90 0.29
C SER A 296 1.62 -18.12 -0.49
N TYR A 297 1.32 -16.86 -0.83
CA TYR A 297 2.29 -15.95 -1.43
C TYR A 297 3.46 -15.68 -0.47
N TYR A 298 3.22 -15.38 0.81
CA TYR A 298 4.29 -15.21 1.80
C TYR A 298 5.14 -16.47 1.99
N SER A 299 4.49 -17.65 2.00
CA SER A 299 5.17 -18.94 2.11
C SER A 299 6.16 -19.14 0.98
N TRP A 300 5.73 -18.81 -0.23
CA TRP A 300 6.56 -18.87 -1.42
C TRP A 300 7.71 -17.84 -1.36
N ALA A 301 7.40 -16.58 -1.02
CA ALA A 301 8.37 -15.48 -1.04
C ALA A 301 9.47 -15.65 0.03
N PHE A 302 9.09 -16.06 1.24
CA PHE A 302 10.01 -16.15 2.38
C PHE A 302 10.47 -17.57 2.70
N ARG A 303 9.96 -18.58 1.98
CA ARG A 303 10.27 -20.01 2.23
C ARG A 303 9.94 -20.45 3.65
N ILE A 304 8.81 -19.98 4.16
CA ILE A 304 8.26 -20.29 5.49
C ILE A 304 6.90 -20.97 5.36
N GLY A 305 6.45 -21.64 6.43
CA GLY A 305 5.13 -22.25 6.51
C GLY A 305 4.16 -21.43 7.36
N PHE A 306 2.86 -21.63 7.12
CA PHE A 306 1.79 -21.03 7.91
C PHE A 306 0.74 -22.05 8.33
N LYS A 307 0.18 -21.83 9.52
CA LYS A 307 -1.14 -22.30 9.90
C LYS A 307 -2.19 -21.47 9.13
N PRO A 308 -3.11 -22.11 8.41
CA PRO A 308 -4.12 -21.38 7.63
C PRO A 308 -5.16 -20.72 8.54
N PHE A 309 -5.59 -19.52 8.15
CA PHE A 309 -6.80 -18.89 8.68
C PHE A 309 -8.03 -19.77 8.44
N GLN A 310 -8.91 -19.81 9.44
CA GLN A 310 -10.18 -20.53 9.39
C GLN A 310 -11.36 -19.57 9.32
N PRO A 311 -12.47 -19.93 8.64
CA PRO A 311 -13.70 -19.13 8.63
C PRO A 311 -14.28 -18.89 10.04
N GLU A 312 -13.99 -19.77 10.99
CA GLU A 312 -14.44 -19.70 12.38
C GLU A 312 -13.56 -18.79 13.25
N ASP A 313 -12.40 -18.35 12.75
CA ASP A 313 -11.51 -17.46 13.50
C ASP A 313 -12.24 -16.14 13.79
N GLU A 314 -12.22 -15.73 15.05
CA GLU A 314 -12.93 -14.52 15.49
C GLU A 314 -12.49 -13.27 14.72
N LEU A 315 -11.19 -13.16 14.42
CA LEU A 315 -10.64 -12.09 13.59
C LEU A 315 -11.25 -12.09 12.18
N VAL A 316 -11.37 -13.25 11.54
CA VAL A 316 -11.95 -13.40 10.19
C VAL A 316 -13.44 -13.05 10.20
N ILE A 317 -14.19 -13.52 11.21
CA ILE A 317 -15.61 -13.20 11.36
C ILE A 317 -15.81 -11.68 11.54
N ARG A 318 -15.02 -11.05 12.41
CA ARG A 318 -15.14 -9.61 12.70
C ARG A 318 -14.71 -8.77 11.50
N PHE A 319 -13.60 -9.09 10.86
CA PHE A 319 -13.08 -8.30 9.74
C PHE A 319 -13.96 -8.46 8.48
N SER A 320 -14.55 -9.63 8.24
CA SER A 320 -15.51 -9.82 7.13
C SER A 320 -16.78 -8.98 7.31
N ARG A 321 -17.30 -8.89 8.55
CA ARG A 321 -18.39 -7.94 8.89
C ARG A 321 -17.99 -6.49 8.67
N LYS A 322 -16.79 -6.10 9.13
CA LYS A 322 -16.26 -4.74 8.95
C LYS A 322 -16.15 -4.37 7.47
N LEU A 323 -15.61 -5.26 6.64
CA LEU A 323 -15.53 -5.07 5.19
C LEU A 323 -16.90 -4.78 4.59
N ASN A 324 -17.91 -5.60 4.90
CA ASN A 324 -19.26 -5.40 4.37
C ASN A 324 -19.86 -4.06 4.80
N VAL A 325 -19.70 -3.67 6.06
CA VAL A 325 -20.23 -2.39 6.57
C VAL A 325 -19.55 -1.22 5.88
N VAL A 326 -18.22 -1.24 5.80
CA VAL A 326 -17.43 -0.15 5.22
C VAL A 326 -17.67 -0.03 3.71
N LEU A 327 -17.69 -1.15 2.98
CA LEU A 327 -17.84 -1.15 1.53
C LEU A 327 -19.26 -0.77 1.09
N HIS A 328 -20.28 -1.28 1.79
CA HIS A 328 -21.69 -1.05 1.44
C HIS A 328 -22.33 0.14 2.17
N GLY A 329 -21.64 0.76 3.13
CA GLY A 329 -22.11 1.95 3.84
C GLY A 329 -23.23 1.69 4.86
N ASN A 330 -23.41 0.44 5.28
CA ASN A 330 -24.45 0.04 6.24
C ASN A 330 -23.99 0.28 7.68
N PHE A 331 -23.83 1.54 8.08
CA PHE A 331 -23.47 1.95 9.46
C PHE A 331 -24.64 1.84 10.45
N ASN A 332 -25.58 0.93 10.24
CA ASN A 332 -26.59 0.58 11.24
C ASN A 332 -26.04 -0.57 12.11
N ILE A 333 -25.02 -0.26 12.91
CA ILE A 333 -24.51 -1.17 13.94
C ILE A 333 -24.84 -0.54 15.29
N LYS A 334 -25.60 -1.26 16.10
CA LYS A 334 -25.77 -0.99 17.54
C LYS A 334 -24.78 -1.85 18.31
#